data_AF-W2G0Q8-F1
#
_entry.id   AF-W2G0Q8-F1
#
_cell.length_a   1.000
_cell.length_b   1.000
_cell.length_c   1.000
_cell.angle_alpha   90.00
_cell.angle_beta   90.00
_cell.angle_gamma   90.00
#
_symmetry.space_group_name_H-M   'P 1'
#
loop_
_entity.id
_entity.type
_entity.pdbx_description
1 polymer ?
#
loop_
_entity_poly.entity_id
_entity_poly.type
_entity_poly.pdbx_seq_one_letter_code
_entity_poly.pdbx_strand_id
1 'polypeptide(L)'
;MTELPDSCSSVLHSKYFTLWRRVRDMIHFVLQATDQQLSPAEVVCDFESALMDAIQTQFRDAIVLDCLFYMKQALRRAMKRFAIPEAGCLVAMSKGVLNMLTVIDPELVEKRGIPWVKCEVRKRCSKDGIEYSKAKWQGFWGYFQRTWIDGYSVEAWNVHTLDNELIARTNNP
;
A
#
# COMPACT_ATOMS: atom_id res chain seq x y z
N MET A 1 12.58 -14.13 18.13
CA MET A 1 11.16 -14.12 17.79
C MET A 1 10.48 -13.34 18.91
N THR A 2 10.32 -12.03 18.71
CA THR A 2 9.77 -11.13 19.73
C THR A 2 8.41 -10.68 19.23
N GLU A 3 7.38 -11.25 19.84
CA GLU A 3 5.99 -10.84 19.67
C GLU A 3 5.83 -9.39 20.16
N LEU A 4 5.08 -8.60 19.40
CA LEU A 4 4.61 -7.29 19.86
C LEU A 4 3.59 -7.52 20.98
N PRO A 5 3.56 -6.68 22.03
CA PRO A 5 2.66 -6.90 23.15
C PRO A 5 1.18 -6.71 22.74
N ASP A 6 0.34 -7.70 23.08
CA ASP A 6 -1.10 -7.82 22.81
C ASP A 6 -1.95 -6.62 23.30
N SER A 7 -1.41 -5.77 24.16
CA SER A 7 -2.11 -4.59 24.69
C SER A 7 -2.23 -3.45 23.68
N CYS A 8 -1.36 -3.37 22.67
CA CYS A 8 -1.43 -2.32 21.65
C CYS A 8 -2.45 -2.65 20.55
N SER A 9 -2.59 -3.95 20.22
CA SER A 9 -3.50 -4.46 19.18
C SER A 9 -4.98 -4.33 19.58
N SER A 10 -5.29 -4.57 20.86
CA SER A 10 -6.65 -4.51 21.42
C SER A 10 -7.19 -3.08 21.55
N VAL A 11 -6.34 -2.12 21.91
CA VAL A 11 -6.72 -0.70 22.03
C VAL A 11 -6.94 -0.06 20.65
N LEU A 12 -6.13 -0.44 19.66
CA LEU A 12 -6.33 -0.01 18.27
C LEU A 12 -7.63 -0.60 17.72
N HIS A 13 -7.85 -1.91 17.79
CA HIS A 13 -9.10 -2.56 17.37
C HIS A 13 -10.35 -1.94 18.02
N SER A 14 -10.30 -1.64 19.32
CA SER A 14 -11.44 -1.03 20.04
C SER A 14 -11.77 0.39 19.55
N LYS A 15 -10.74 1.20 19.28
CA LYS A 15 -10.92 2.58 18.77
C LYS A 15 -11.40 2.59 17.32
N TYR A 16 -10.85 1.73 16.46
CA TYR A 16 -11.28 1.59 15.06
C TYR A 16 -12.71 1.07 14.95
N PHE A 17 -13.09 0.08 15.77
CA PHE A 17 -14.47 -0.43 15.82
C PHE A 17 -15.47 0.66 16.25
N THR A 18 -15.09 1.52 17.20
CA THR A 18 -15.94 2.62 17.68
C THR A 18 -16.11 3.71 16.62
N LEU A 19 -15.03 4.06 15.90
CA LEU A 19 -15.08 5.01 14.79
C LEU A 19 -15.93 4.46 13.64
N TRP A 20 -15.75 3.18 13.30
CA TRP A 20 -16.52 2.48 12.27
C TRP A 20 -18.02 2.45 12.59
N ARG A 21 -18.38 2.15 13.84
CA ARG A 21 -19.77 2.19 14.29
C ARG A 21 -20.36 3.58 14.12
N ARG A 22 -19.63 4.64 14.49
CA ARG A 22 -20.10 6.03 14.34
C ARG A 22 -20.31 6.44 12.88
N VAL A 23 -19.40 6.07 11.98
CA VAL A 23 -19.55 6.38 10.55
C VAL A 23 -20.74 5.64 9.96
N ARG A 24 -20.91 4.36 10.30
CA ARG A 24 -22.06 3.55 9.88
C ARG A 24 -23.38 4.12 10.43
N ASP A 25 -23.40 4.48 11.71
CA ASP A 25 -24.57 5.07 12.36
C ASP A 25 -24.93 6.40 11.69
N MET A 26 -23.94 7.26 11.40
CA MET A 26 -24.14 8.52 10.67
C MET A 26 -24.72 8.29 9.28
N ILE A 27 -24.16 7.35 8.50
CA ILE A 27 -24.68 6.98 7.18
C ILE A 27 -26.13 6.48 7.30
N HIS A 28 -26.41 5.60 8.25
CA HIS A 28 -27.76 5.12 8.51
C HIS A 28 -28.73 6.24 8.92
N PHE A 29 -28.30 7.21 9.73
CA PHE A 29 -29.12 8.36 10.10
C PHE A 29 -29.43 9.25 8.90
N VAL A 30 -28.47 9.47 8.00
CA VAL A 30 -28.72 10.24 6.77
C VAL A 30 -29.70 9.50 5.86
N LEU A 31 -29.54 8.18 5.70
CA LEU A 31 -30.48 7.35 4.96
C LEU A 31 -31.90 7.43 5.55
N GLN A 32 -32.05 7.30 6.87
CA GLN A 32 -33.36 7.37 7.54
C GLN A 32 -34.00 8.76 7.50
N ALA A 33 -33.19 9.81 7.57
CA ALA A 33 -33.70 11.18 7.57
C ALA A 33 -34.07 11.69 6.18
N THR A 34 -33.46 11.14 5.13
CA THR A 34 -33.64 11.61 3.75
C THR A 34 -34.41 10.64 2.87
N ASP A 35 -34.55 9.38 3.29
CA ASP A 35 -35.08 8.26 2.49
C ASP A 35 -34.35 8.08 1.14
N GLN A 36 -33.12 8.61 1.03
CA GLN A 36 -32.31 8.57 -0.17
C GLN A 36 -31.03 7.79 0.08
N GLN A 37 -30.76 6.80 -0.77
CA GLN A 37 -29.48 6.11 -0.77
C GLN A 37 -28.36 7.09 -1.15
N LEU A 38 -27.31 7.17 -0.34
CA LEU A 38 -26.16 8.01 -0.66
C LEU A 38 -25.56 7.56 -1.99
N SER A 39 -25.50 8.48 -2.96
CA SER A 39 -24.78 8.32 -4.22
C SER A 39 -23.59 9.28 -4.21
N PRO A 40 -22.57 9.02 -3.37
CA PRO A 40 -21.38 9.86 -3.38
C PRO A 40 -20.66 9.67 -4.71
N ALA A 41 -20.21 10.77 -5.31
CA ALA A 41 -19.33 10.71 -6.47
C ALA A 41 -17.96 10.09 -6.12
N GLU A 42 -17.53 10.21 -4.85
CA GLU A 42 -16.24 9.74 -4.37
C GLU A 42 -16.27 9.49 -2.84
N VAL A 43 -15.59 8.45 -2.36
CA VAL A 43 -15.40 8.15 -0.93
C VAL A 43 -13.91 7.89 -0.68
N VAL A 44 -13.29 8.65 0.23
CA VAL A 44 -11.86 8.52 0.58
C VAL A 44 -11.74 8.22 2.09
N CYS A 45 -10.97 7.21 2.48
CA CYS A 45 -10.83 6.79 3.88
C CYS A 45 -9.50 6.09 4.18
N ASP A 46 -8.82 6.50 5.26
CA ASP A 46 -7.58 5.88 5.75
C ASP A 46 -7.84 4.61 6.59
N PHE A 47 -7.85 3.46 5.89
CA PHE A 47 -7.59 2.04 6.24
C PHE A 47 -8.07 1.36 7.53
N GLU A 48 -8.79 0.25 7.32
CA GLU A 48 -8.44 -1.13 7.76
C GLU A 48 -8.99 -2.12 6.69
N SER A 49 -8.42 -3.33 6.52
CA SER A 49 -8.86 -4.28 5.46
C SER A 49 -10.35 -4.64 5.57
N ALA A 50 -10.87 -4.76 6.79
CA ALA A 50 -12.27 -5.00 7.06
C ALA A 50 -13.19 -3.84 6.59
N LEU A 51 -12.68 -2.61 6.55
CA LEU A 51 -13.42 -1.46 6.04
C LEU A 51 -13.34 -1.38 4.51
N MET A 52 -12.24 -1.80 3.90
CA MET A 52 -12.17 -1.94 2.44
C MET A 52 -13.20 -2.97 1.94
N ASP A 53 -13.31 -4.12 2.61
CA ASP A 53 -14.32 -5.14 2.28
C ASP A 53 -15.75 -4.60 2.47
N ALA A 54 -16.01 -3.85 3.55
CA ALA A 54 -17.31 -3.25 3.82
C ALA A 54 -17.67 -2.12 2.83
N ILE A 55 -16.71 -1.28 2.44
CA ILE A 55 -16.91 -0.22 1.44
C ILE A 55 -17.14 -0.84 0.06
N GLN A 56 -16.38 -1.86 -0.35
CA GLN A 56 -16.61 -2.56 -1.62
C GLN A 56 -17.95 -3.30 -1.64
N THR A 57 -18.46 -3.74 -0.49
CA THR A 57 -19.81 -4.30 -0.37
C THR A 57 -20.90 -3.25 -0.63
N GLN A 58 -20.69 -2.02 -0.17
CA GLN A 58 -21.67 -0.92 -0.28
C GLN A 58 -21.53 -0.13 -1.60
N PHE A 59 -20.31 0.02 -2.10
CA PHE A 59 -19.93 0.82 -3.26
C PHE A 59 -19.02 -0.02 -4.15
N ARG A 60 -19.64 -0.85 -5.01
CA ARG A 60 -18.91 -1.76 -5.91
C ARG A 60 -17.98 -1.03 -6.90
N ASP A 61 -18.25 0.24 -7.17
CA ASP A 61 -17.47 1.07 -8.10
C ASP A 61 -16.43 1.96 -7.40
N ALA A 62 -16.27 1.84 -6.08
CA ALA A 62 -15.32 2.67 -5.32
C ALA A 62 -13.87 2.30 -5.65
N ILE A 63 -13.07 3.31 -6.00
CA ILE A 63 -11.64 3.18 -6.28
C ILE A 63 -10.85 3.49 -5.00
N VAL A 64 -10.02 2.54 -4.54
CA VAL A 64 -9.19 2.70 -3.35
C VAL A 64 -7.84 3.32 -3.75
N LEU A 65 -7.61 4.59 -3.40
CA LEU A 65 -6.49 5.39 -3.91
C LEU A 65 -5.33 5.67 -2.93
N ASP A 66 -5.37 5.19 -1.68
CA ASP A 66 -4.35 5.49 -0.67
C ASP A 66 -3.22 4.42 -0.55
N CYS A 67 -3.08 3.55 -1.55
CA CYS A 67 -2.24 2.34 -1.47
C CYS A 67 -0.71 2.62 -1.48
N LEU A 68 -0.25 3.71 -2.11
CA LEU A 68 1.19 3.94 -2.32
C LEU A 68 1.96 4.21 -1.02
N PHE A 69 1.42 5.02 -0.12
CA PHE A 69 2.09 5.35 1.15
C PHE A 69 2.18 4.12 2.07
N TYR A 70 1.10 3.35 2.17
CA TYR A 70 1.06 2.11 2.96
C TYR A 70 1.97 1.04 2.38
N MET A 71 1.96 0.85 1.05
CA MET A 71 2.89 -0.04 0.39
C MET A 71 4.33 0.39 0.67
N LYS A 72 4.66 1.68 0.53
CA LYS A 72 5.99 2.22 0.85
C LYS A 72 6.40 1.93 2.29
N GLN A 73 5.51 2.12 3.27
CA GLN A 73 5.79 1.80 4.67
C GLN A 73 6.01 0.30 4.89
N ALA A 74 5.17 -0.56 4.32
CA ALA A 74 5.28 -2.01 4.42
C ALA A 74 6.59 -2.52 3.79
N LEU A 75 6.95 -2.01 2.61
CA LEU A 75 8.20 -2.33 1.93
C LEU A 75 9.43 -1.89 2.74
N ARG A 76 9.40 -0.68 3.31
CA ARG A 76 10.47 -0.20 4.21
C ARG A 76 10.62 -1.09 5.44
N ARG A 77 9.52 -1.46 6.10
CA ARG A 77 9.53 -2.40 7.24
C ARG A 77 10.09 -3.77 6.85
N ALA A 78 9.72 -4.28 5.67
CA ALA A 78 10.25 -5.53 5.16
C ALA A 78 11.76 -5.47 4.91
N MET A 79 12.25 -4.41 4.24
CA MET A 79 13.69 -4.22 4.03
C MET A 79 14.47 -4.19 5.36
N LYS A 80 13.90 -3.55 6.39
CA LYS A 80 14.47 -3.55 7.74
C LYS A 80 14.51 -4.92 8.38
N ARG A 81 13.46 -5.74 8.22
CA ARG A 81 13.43 -7.14 8.71
C ARG A 81 14.53 -8.01 8.09
N PHE A 82 14.87 -7.77 6.82
CA PHE A 82 15.99 -8.46 6.14
C PHE A 82 17.36 -7.79 6.39
N ALA A 83 17.44 -6.87 7.35
CA ALA A 83 18.66 -6.17 7.74
C ALA A 83 19.37 -5.45 6.57
N ILE A 84 18.61 -4.95 5.59
CA ILE A 84 19.13 -4.09 4.53
C ILE A 84 19.57 -2.76 5.17
N PRO A 85 20.80 -2.28 4.89
CA PRO A 85 21.29 -1.01 5.44
C PRO A 85 20.35 0.16 5.13
N GLU A 86 20.25 1.14 6.04
CA GLU A 86 19.37 2.30 5.86
C GLU A 86 19.62 3.01 4.52
N ALA A 87 20.88 3.20 4.14
CA ALA A 87 21.23 3.82 2.86
C ALA A 87 20.65 3.04 1.66
N GLY A 88 20.72 1.70 1.69
CA GLY A 88 20.11 0.86 0.65
C GLY A 88 18.59 0.92 0.63
N CYS A 89 17.96 1.03 1.80
CA CYS A 89 16.52 1.29 1.91
C CYS A 89 16.16 2.63 1.27
N LEU A 90 16.89 3.71 1.58
CA LEU A 90 16.64 5.04 1.02
C LEU A 90 16.78 5.06 -0.51
N VAL A 91 17.79 4.36 -1.05
CA VAL A 91 17.94 4.18 -2.51
C VAL A 91 16.70 3.52 -3.11
N ALA A 92 16.23 2.40 -2.56
CA ALA A 92 15.06 1.69 -3.09
C ALA A 92 13.77 2.50 -2.95
N MET A 93 13.65 3.28 -1.87
CA MET A 93 12.48 4.14 -1.59
C MET A 93 12.51 5.48 -2.34
N SER A 94 13.63 5.81 -2.98
CA SER A 94 13.77 7.07 -3.71
C SER A 94 12.80 7.15 -4.89
N LYS A 95 12.45 8.39 -5.27
CA LYS A 95 11.54 8.65 -6.39
C LYS A 95 12.08 7.99 -7.66
N GLY A 96 11.19 7.29 -8.36
CA GLY A 96 11.48 6.62 -9.62
C GLY A 96 12.18 5.28 -9.46
N VAL A 97 12.07 4.60 -8.30
CA VAL A 97 12.62 3.25 -8.08
C VAL A 97 11.49 2.28 -7.76
N LEU A 98 11.24 1.95 -6.48
CA LEU A 98 10.16 1.00 -6.13
C LEU A 98 8.76 1.51 -6.53
N ASN A 99 8.52 2.81 -6.44
CA ASN A 99 7.24 3.41 -6.81
C ASN A 99 6.95 3.34 -8.32
N MET A 100 7.93 2.99 -9.17
CA MET A 100 7.64 2.77 -10.59
C MET A 100 6.75 1.55 -10.80
N LEU A 101 6.82 0.55 -9.91
CA LEU A 101 6.00 -0.65 -10.03
C LEU A 101 4.50 -0.35 -9.93
N THR A 102 4.12 0.75 -9.28
CA THR A 102 2.70 1.11 -9.11
C THR A 102 2.12 1.85 -10.31
N VAL A 103 2.94 2.32 -11.25
CA VAL A 103 2.47 3.21 -12.34
C VAL A 103 2.71 2.64 -13.74
N ILE A 104 3.46 1.55 -13.84
CA ILE A 104 3.64 0.83 -15.10
C ILE A 104 2.48 -0.14 -15.33
N ASP A 105 2.24 -0.50 -16.58
CA ASP A 105 1.27 -1.53 -16.96
C ASP A 105 1.40 -2.77 -16.06
N PRO A 106 0.30 -3.21 -15.40
CA PRO A 106 0.27 -4.41 -14.55
C PRO A 106 0.93 -5.64 -15.17
N GLU A 107 0.73 -5.87 -16.47
CA GLU A 107 1.30 -7.03 -17.19
C GLU A 107 2.84 -6.98 -17.26
N LEU A 108 3.40 -5.77 -17.16
CA LEU A 108 4.83 -5.53 -17.20
C LEU A 108 5.48 -5.56 -15.83
N VAL A 109 4.72 -5.51 -14.73
CA VAL A 109 5.25 -5.44 -13.36
C VAL A 109 6.20 -6.59 -13.08
N GLU A 110 5.75 -7.83 -13.26
CA GLU A 110 6.57 -9.00 -12.95
C GLU A 110 7.66 -9.22 -14.00
N LYS A 111 7.31 -9.12 -15.28
CA LYS A 111 8.19 -9.47 -16.41
C LYS A 111 9.31 -8.45 -16.65
N ARG A 112 9.06 -7.17 -16.41
CA ARG A 112 9.99 -6.07 -16.73
C ARG A 112 10.23 -5.13 -15.56
N GLY A 113 9.19 -4.77 -14.81
CA GLY A 113 9.26 -3.83 -13.69
C GLY A 113 10.20 -4.30 -12.58
N ILE A 114 9.94 -5.48 -12.02
CA ILE A 114 10.74 -6.05 -10.91
C ILE A 114 12.21 -6.25 -11.35
N PRO A 115 12.52 -6.87 -12.50
CA PRO A 115 13.89 -6.94 -13.00
C PRO A 115 14.57 -5.56 -13.13
N TRP A 116 13.85 -4.57 -13.66
CA TRP A 116 14.36 -3.22 -13.81
C TRP A 116 14.66 -2.57 -12.45
N VAL A 117 13.75 -2.64 -11.47
CA VAL A 117 13.96 -2.09 -10.13
C VAL A 117 15.13 -2.77 -9.43
N LYS A 118 15.25 -4.11 -9.54
CA LYS A 118 16.42 -4.85 -9.03
C LYS A 118 17.73 -4.32 -9.59
N CYS A 119 17.76 -4.03 -10.90
CA CYS A 119 18.92 -3.46 -11.57
C CYS A 119 19.20 -2.02 -11.09
N GLU A 120 18.17 -1.19 -11.03
CA GLU A 120 18.28 0.22 -10.66
C GLU A 120 18.75 0.41 -9.22
N VAL A 121 18.23 -0.38 -8.26
CA VAL A 121 18.72 -0.38 -6.87
C VAL A 121 20.20 -0.75 -6.81
N ARG A 122 20.62 -1.80 -7.52
CA ARG A 122 22.03 -2.23 -7.57
C ARG A 122 22.93 -1.15 -8.15
N LYS A 123 22.50 -0.53 -9.25
CA LYS A 123 23.21 0.55 -9.92
C LYS A 123 23.39 1.76 -9.00
N ARG A 124 22.32 2.22 -8.33
CA ARG A 124 22.39 3.36 -7.41
C ARG A 124 23.21 3.06 -6.16
N CYS A 125 23.04 1.88 -5.55
CA CYS A 125 23.90 1.47 -4.43
C CYS A 125 25.38 1.45 -4.83
N SER A 126 25.70 0.91 -6.01
CA SER A 126 27.08 0.88 -6.51
C SER A 126 27.64 2.29 -6.74
N LYS A 127 26.83 3.21 -7.25
CA LYS A 127 27.21 4.61 -7.46
C LYS A 127 27.51 5.33 -6.14
N ASP A 128 26.73 5.03 -5.11
CA ASP A 128 26.82 5.69 -3.80
C ASP A 128 27.77 4.96 -2.82
N GLY A 129 28.50 3.93 -3.27
CA GLY A 129 29.40 3.14 -2.43
C GLY A 129 28.69 2.31 -1.35
N ILE A 130 27.39 2.04 -1.52
CA ILE A 130 26.56 1.28 -0.58
C ILE A 130 26.71 -0.21 -0.86
N GLU A 131 27.08 -0.98 0.15
CA GLU A 131 27.20 -2.43 0.04
C GLU A 131 25.85 -3.09 -0.32
N TYR A 132 25.84 -3.85 -1.43
CA TYR A 132 24.67 -4.60 -1.87
C TYR A 132 24.80 -6.09 -1.52
N SER A 133 24.16 -6.51 -0.43
CA SER A 133 24.12 -7.93 -0.04
C SER A 133 23.08 -8.70 -0.85
N LYS A 134 23.55 -9.56 -1.78
CA LYS A 134 22.67 -10.38 -2.63
C LYS A 134 21.67 -11.21 -1.82
N ALA A 135 22.09 -11.81 -0.70
CA ALA A 135 21.24 -12.64 0.14
C ALA A 135 20.10 -11.85 0.82
N LYS A 136 20.40 -10.67 1.40
CA LYS A 136 19.39 -9.82 2.04
C LYS A 136 18.33 -9.35 1.05
N TRP A 137 18.78 -8.90 -0.12
CA TRP A 137 17.88 -8.47 -1.18
C TRP A 137 17.07 -9.63 -1.76
N GLN A 138 17.65 -10.83 -1.90
CA GLN A 138 16.88 -12.02 -2.28
C GLN A 138 15.77 -12.33 -1.27
N GLY A 139 16.04 -12.22 0.03
CA GLY A 139 15.02 -12.36 1.07
C GLY A 139 13.88 -11.35 0.92
N PHE A 140 14.22 -10.07 0.75
CA PHE A 140 13.25 -9.00 0.51
C PHE A 140 12.40 -9.26 -0.75
N TRP A 141 13.01 -9.65 -1.87
CA TRP A 141 12.29 -9.90 -3.11
C TRP A 141 11.42 -11.17 -3.03
N GLY A 142 11.84 -12.17 -2.25
CA GLY A 142 10.99 -13.33 -1.96
C GLY A 142 9.76 -12.95 -1.12
N TYR A 143 9.91 -12.04 -0.16
CA TYR A 143 8.77 -11.44 0.53
C TYR A 143 7.88 -10.64 -0.43
N PHE A 144 8.49 -9.79 -1.27
CA PHE A 144 7.75 -8.96 -2.22
C PHE A 144 6.86 -9.81 -3.12
N GLN A 145 7.41 -10.86 -3.72
CA GLN A 145 6.67 -11.79 -4.58
C GLN A 145 5.47 -12.38 -3.83
N ARG A 146 5.71 -13.03 -2.68
CA ARG A 146 4.66 -13.71 -1.92
C ARG A 146 3.54 -12.78 -1.44
N THR A 147 3.86 -11.54 -1.10
CA THR A 147 2.88 -10.60 -0.55
C THR A 147 2.19 -9.80 -1.65
N TRP A 148 2.94 -9.21 -2.58
CA TRP A 148 2.42 -8.20 -3.51
C TRP A 148 2.13 -8.72 -4.91
N ILE A 149 2.58 -9.93 -5.25
CA ILE A 149 2.27 -10.58 -6.52
C ILE A 149 1.34 -11.77 -6.29
N ASP A 150 1.73 -12.67 -5.39
CA ASP A 150 0.97 -13.90 -5.16
C ASP A 150 -0.20 -13.68 -4.18
N GLY A 151 -0.05 -12.75 -3.22
CA GLY A 151 -1.01 -12.50 -2.14
C GLY A 151 -2.03 -11.42 -2.49
N TYR A 152 -1.55 -10.25 -2.88
CA TYR A 152 -2.37 -9.18 -3.48
C TYR A 152 -2.25 -9.25 -5.00
N SER A 153 -3.36 -9.08 -5.73
CA SER A 153 -3.28 -8.90 -7.18
C SER A 153 -2.65 -7.54 -7.50
N VAL A 154 -1.94 -7.45 -8.63
CA VAL A 154 -1.24 -6.23 -9.05
C VAL A 154 -2.21 -5.06 -9.21
N GLU A 155 -3.41 -5.36 -9.71
CA GLU A 155 -4.50 -4.42 -9.91
C GLU A 155 -4.97 -3.75 -8.61
N ALA A 156 -4.75 -4.38 -7.45
CA ALA A 156 -5.17 -3.85 -6.15
C ALA A 156 -4.27 -2.71 -5.64
N TRP A 157 -3.05 -2.56 -6.19
CA TRP A 157 -2.09 -1.56 -5.73
C TRP A 157 -1.44 -0.76 -6.85
N ASN A 158 -1.66 -1.16 -8.10
CA ASN A 158 -1.22 -0.46 -9.29
C ASN A 158 -2.27 0.57 -9.72
N VAL A 159 -1.81 1.76 -10.09
CA VAL A 159 -2.64 2.92 -10.44
C VAL A 159 -2.47 3.32 -11.92
N HIS A 160 -1.87 2.46 -12.75
CA HIS A 160 -1.57 2.76 -14.16
C HIS A 160 -2.80 3.19 -14.97
N THR A 161 -3.96 2.61 -14.68
CA THR A 161 -5.23 2.90 -15.34
C THR A 161 -6.03 4.02 -14.67
N LEU A 162 -5.56 4.56 -13.55
CA LEU A 162 -6.25 5.62 -12.80
C LEU A 162 -5.89 6.98 -13.38
N ASP A 163 -6.86 7.89 -13.39
CA ASP A 163 -6.65 9.25 -13.89
C ASP A 163 -5.62 9.99 -13.00
N ASN A 164 -4.77 10.80 -13.63
CA ASN A 164 -3.76 11.61 -12.95
C ASN A 164 -4.37 12.60 -11.95
N GLU A 165 -5.60 13.08 -12.21
CA GLU A 165 -6.31 13.96 -11.28
C GLU A 165 -6.70 13.24 -9.97
N LEU A 166 -7.07 11.95 -10.06
CA LEU A 166 -7.35 11.10 -8.90
C LEU A 166 -6.07 10.77 -8.12
N ILE A 167 -4.96 10.48 -8.82
CA ILE A 167 -3.66 10.17 -8.20
C ILE A 167 -3.06 11.39 -7.48
N ALA A 168 -3.22 12.60 -8.03
CA ALA A 168 -2.68 13.82 -7.44
C ALA A 168 -3.37 14.21 -6.12
N ARG A 169 -4.66 13.86 -5.97
CA ARG A 169 -5.46 14.21 -4.79
C ARG A 169 -5.14 13.36 -3.55
N THR A 170 -4.67 12.11 -3.71
CA THR A 170 -4.31 11.23 -2.58
C THR A 170 -2.83 11.24 -2.20
N ASN A 171 -1.96 11.84 -3.00
CA ASN A 171 -0.50 11.86 -2.76
C ASN A 171 0.04 13.22 -2.28
N ASN A 172 -0.81 14.12 -1.79
CA ASN A 172 -0.36 15.41 -1.30
C ASN A 172 0.26 15.26 0.12
N PRO A 173 1.51 15.72 0.36
CA PRO A 173 2.19 15.61 1.65
C PRO A 173 1.52 16.34 2.81
#